data_AF-A0A9E4GGJ6-F1
#
_entry.id   AF-A0A9E4GGJ6-F1
#
_cell.length_a   1.000
_cell.length_b   1.000
_cell.length_c   1.000
_cell.angle_alpha   90.00
_cell.angle_beta   90.00
_cell.angle_gamma   90.00
#
_symmetry.space_group_name_H-M   'P 1'
#
loop_
_entity.id
_entity.type
_entity.pdbx_description
1 polymer ?
#
loop_
_entity_poly.entity_id
_entity_poly.type
_entity_poly.pdbx_seq_one_letter_code
_entity_poly.pdbx_strand_id
1 'polypeptide(L)'
;MMVSVIYTEAAISKLSKRSTVYFEPSIHQASKLKAATSDLSISAIVDKAVRLLMREDQEDLATFAERAKEPKISYEALLNDLKKHGKI
;
A
#
# COMPACT_ATOMS: atom_id res chain seq x y z
N MET A 1 36.92 -31.63 -4.55
CA MET A 1 36.40 -30.57 -5.45
C MET A 1 35.42 -31.25 -6.40
N MET A 2 34.25 -30.66 -6.63
CA MET A 2 33.09 -31.18 -7.40
C MET A 2 31.99 -31.91 -6.62
N VAL A 3 31.28 -31.18 -5.76
CA VAL A 3 29.82 -31.34 -5.56
C VAL A 3 29.21 -29.97 -5.23
N SER A 4 28.92 -29.15 -6.23
CA SER A 4 28.19 -27.87 -6.03
C SER A 4 27.30 -27.49 -7.22
N VAL A 5 26.73 -28.47 -7.94
CA VAL A 5 25.84 -28.21 -9.07
C VAL A 5 24.61 -29.11 -9.02
N ILE A 6 23.89 -29.14 -7.88
CA ILE A 6 22.59 -29.84 -7.82
C ILE A 6 21.53 -29.15 -6.92
N TYR A 7 21.67 -27.86 -6.60
CA TYR A 7 20.67 -27.13 -5.80
C TYR A 7 19.87 -26.07 -6.55
N THR A 8 19.94 -25.99 -7.88
CA THR A 8 19.32 -24.87 -8.62
C THR A 8 18.08 -25.24 -9.46
N GLU A 9 17.65 -26.50 -9.54
CA GLU A 9 16.46 -26.85 -10.35
C GLU A 9 15.14 -26.97 -9.56
N ALA A 10 15.17 -27.09 -8.22
CA ALA A 10 13.94 -27.35 -7.43
C ALA A 10 13.24 -26.10 -6.86
N ALA A 11 13.81 -24.89 -6.99
CA ALA A 11 13.31 -23.70 -6.28
C ALA A 11 12.41 -22.76 -7.12
N ILE A 12 12.22 -23.02 -8.41
CA ILE A 12 11.51 -22.10 -9.33
C ILE A 12 10.00 -22.44 -9.46
N SER A 13 9.50 -23.55 -8.89
CA SER A 13 8.08 -23.93 -9.02
C SER A 13 7.12 -23.25 -8.03
N LYS A 14 7.62 -22.39 -7.12
CA LYS A 14 6.78 -21.67 -6.13
C LYS A 14 6.56 -20.18 -6.50
N LEU A 15 6.58 -19.84 -7.79
CA LEU A 15 6.78 -18.45 -8.26
C LEU A 15 5.54 -17.60 -8.57
N SER A 16 4.30 -18.06 -8.37
CA SER A 16 3.13 -17.16 -8.28
C SER A 16 1.95 -17.89 -7.65
N LYS A 17 1.08 -17.16 -6.95
CA LYS A 17 -0.21 -17.67 -6.47
C LYS A 17 -1.31 -17.10 -7.35
N ARG A 18 -2.13 -17.97 -7.93
CA ARG A 18 -3.28 -17.57 -8.75
C ARG A 18 -4.43 -17.19 -7.84
N SER A 19 -4.98 -16.01 -8.09
CA SER A 19 -6.23 -15.54 -7.49
C SER A 19 -7.18 -15.13 -8.62
N THR A 20 -8.48 -15.38 -8.43
CA THR A 20 -9.53 -14.91 -9.34
C THR A 20 -10.25 -13.75 -8.66
N VAL A 21 -10.36 -12.62 -9.35
CA VAL A 21 -11.06 -11.42 -8.89
C VAL A 21 -12.17 -11.07 -9.87
N TYR A 22 -13.33 -10.71 -9.35
CA TYR A 22 -14.45 -10.23 -10.14
C TYR A 22 -14.45 -8.71 -10.15
N PHE A 23 -14.72 -8.12 -11.30
CA PHE A 23 -14.85 -6.68 -11.47
C PHE A 23 -16.24 -6.36 -11.97
N GLU A 24 -16.77 -5.21 -11.55
CA GLU A 24 -17.89 -4.58 -12.24
C GLU A 24 -17.54 -4.38 -13.72
N PRO A 25 -18.48 -4.60 -14.67
CA PRO A 25 -18.18 -4.53 -16.10
C PRO A 25 -17.55 -3.21 -16.55
N SER A 26 -18.01 -2.09 -15.99
CA SER A 26 -17.47 -0.75 -16.28
C SER A 26 -16.04 -0.58 -15.77
N ILE A 27 -15.74 -1.08 -14.57
CA ILE A 27 -14.40 -1.05 -13.98
C ILE A 27 -13.46 -1.96 -14.76
N HIS A 28 -13.89 -3.17 -15.12
CA HIS A 28 -13.08 -4.07 -15.95
C HIS A 28 -12.69 -3.42 -17.28
N GLN A 29 -13.63 -2.72 -17.92
CA GLN A 29 -13.36 -2.00 -19.16
C GLN A 29 -12.36 -0.85 -18.96
N ALA A 30 -12.51 -0.07 -17.88
CA ALA A 30 -11.56 0.97 -17.53
C ALA A 30 -10.16 0.40 -17.22
N SER A 31 -10.09 -0.74 -16.51
CA SER A 31 -8.84 -1.45 -16.21
C SER A 31 -8.16 -1.97 -17.48
N LYS A 32 -8.91 -2.49 -18.46
CA LYS A 32 -8.37 -2.88 -19.78
C LYS A 32 -7.75 -1.69 -20.50
N LEU A 33 -8.44 -0.55 -20.53
CA LEU A 33 -7.92 0.66 -21.16
C LEU A 33 -6.64 1.12 -20.45
N LYS A 34 -6.63 1.14 -19.12
CA LYS A 34 -5.44 1.50 -18.33
C LYS A 34 -4.27 0.56 -18.63
N ALA A 35 -4.51 -0.75 -18.63
CA ALA A 35 -3.55 -1.79 -18.99
C ALA A 35 -2.91 -1.52 -20.36
N ALA A 36 -3.74 -1.31 -21.38
CA ALA A 36 -3.28 -1.01 -22.74
C ALA A 36 -2.45 0.28 -22.82
N THR A 37 -2.86 1.35 -22.13
CA THR A 37 -2.12 2.63 -22.14
C THR A 37 -0.81 2.61 -21.38
N SER A 38 -0.58 1.60 -20.54
CA SER A 38 0.60 1.52 -19.67
C SER A 38 1.50 0.34 -19.99
N ASP A 39 1.21 -0.40 -21.06
CA ASP A 39 1.91 -1.63 -21.45
C ASP A 39 2.03 -2.65 -20.29
N LEU A 40 0.98 -2.74 -19.47
CA LEU A 40 0.89 -3.65 -18.33
C LEU A 40 -0.32 -4.57 -18.48
N SER A 41 -0.26 -5.75 -17.85
CA SER A 41 -1.45 -6.59 -17.67
C SER A 41 -2.36 -6.04 -16.56
N ILE A 42 -3.65 -6.39 -16.60
CA ILE A 42 -4.58 -6.09 -15.49
C ILE A 42 -4.07 -6.70 -14.18
N SER A 43 -3.55 -7.93 -14.22
CA SER A 43 -3.00 -8.57 -13.01
C SER A 43 -1.80 -7.82 -12.44
N ALA A 44 -0.94 -7.25 -13.28
CA ALA A 44 0.19 -6.43 -12.84
C ALA A 44 -0.28 -5.09 -12.23
N ILE A 45 -1.32 -4.48 -12.79
CA ILE A 45 -1.93 -3.27 -12.20
C ILE A 45 -2.52 -3.59 -10.83
N VAL A 46 -3.25 -4.70 -10.70
CA VAL A 46 -3.85 -5.13 -9.43
C VAL A 46 -2.78 -5.45 -8.39
N ASP A 47 -1.73 -6.22 -8.74
CA ASP A 47 -0.63 -6.53 -7.81
C ASP A 47 0.06 -5.24 -7.31
N LYS A 48 0.33 -4.29 -8.21
CA LYS A 48 0.90 -2.99 -7.85
C LYS A 48 -0.02 -2.19 -6.92
N ALA A 49 -1.32 -2.14 -7.24
CA ALA A 49 -2.29 -1.41 -6.41
C ALA A 49 -2.40 -2.01 -5.00
N VAL A 50 -2.44 -3.34 -4.88
CA VAL A 50 -2.48 -4.01 -3.56
C VAL A 50 -1.21 -3.74 -2.76
N ARG A 51 -0.02 -3.83 -3.37
CA ARG A 51 1.24 -3.50 -2.69
C ARG A 51 1.31 -2.05 -2.25
N LEU A 52 0.79 -1.14 -3.07
CA LEU A 52 0.75 0.28 -2.73
C LEU A 52 -0.11 0.52 -1.49
N LEU A 53 -1.33 -0.04 -1.46
CA LEU A 53 -2.23 0.07 -0.32
C LEU A 53 -1.59 -0.48 0.96
N MET A 54 -0.96 -1.66 0.89
CA MET A 54 -0.30 -2.25 2.06
C MET A 54 0.88 -1.40 2.58
N ARG A 55 1.59 -0.70 1.69
CA ARG A 55 2.68 0.21 2.07
C ARG A 55 2.12 1.47 2.73
N GLU A 56 1.07 2.05 2.16
CA GLU A 56 0.40 3.23 2.73
C GLU A 56 -0.15 2.91 4.13
N ASP A 57 -0.80 1.76 4.31
CA ASP A 57 -1.25 1.30 5.63
C ASP A 57 -0.09 1.17 6.63
N GLN A 58 1.08 0.69 6.18
CA GLN A 58 2.27 0.59 7.03
C GLN A 58 2.82 1.97 7.43
N GLU A 59 2.82 2.93 6.51
CA GLU A 59 3.23 4.32 6.74
C GLU A 59 2.29 5.03 7.70
N ASP A 60 0.98 4.79 7.59
CA ASP A 60 -0.03 5.28 8.53
C ASP A 60 0.21 4.74 9.93
N LEU A 61 0.41 3.42 10.07
CA LEU A 61 0.71 2.80 11.37
C LEU A 61 1.98 3.37 12.01
N ALA A 62 3.02 3.63 11.21
CA ALA A 62 4.24 4.28 11.69
C ALA A 62 3.96 5.71 12.18
N THR A 63 3.20 6.49 11.41
CA THR A 63 2.81 7.85 11.78
C THR A 63 2.02 7.88 13.09
N PHE A 64 1.08 6.95 13.28
CA PHE A 64 0.37 6.82 14.56
C PHE A 64 1.30 6.49 15.73
N ALA A 65 2.28 5.61 15.52
CA ALA A 65 3.25 5.25 16.56
C ALA A 65 4.17 6.42 16.93
N GLU A 66 4.60 7.22 15.97
CA GLU A 66 5.41 8.42 16.21
C GLU A 66 4.63 9.48 16.99
N ARG A 67 3.37 9.72 16.59
CA ARG A 67 2.48 10.69 17.25
C ARG A 67 1.95 10.22 18.60
N ALA A 68 2.12 8.95 18.96
CA ALA A 68 1.65 8.42 20.24
C ALA A 68 2.26 9.16 21.45
N LYS A 69 3.44 9.78 21.28
CA LYS A 69 4.14 10.55 22.31
C LYS A 69 3.78 12.03 22.32
N GLU A 70 3.01 12.52 21.35
CA GLU A 70 2.59 13.92 21.32
C GLU A 70 1.67 14.22 22.51
N PRO A 71 1.89 15.34 23.22
CA PRO A 71 1.04 15.72 24.33
C PRO A 71 -0.36 16.06 23.81
N LYS A 72 -1.37 15.41 24.39
CA LYS A 72 -2.77 15.77 24.14
C LYS A 72 -3.07 17.08 24.88
N ILE A 73 -3.60 18.07 24.17
CA ILE A 73 -4.13 19.29 24.79
C ILE A 73 -5.65 19.18 24.93
N SER A 74 -6.19 19.73 26.02
CA SER A 74 -7.63 19.84 26.17
C SER A 74 -8.19 20.89 25.20
N TYR A 75 -9.49 20.80 24.91
CA TYR A 75 -10.16 21.80 24.08
C TYR A 75 -10.09 23.19 24.70
N GLU A 76 -10.22 23.31 26.03
CA GLU A 76 -10.07 24.58 26.74
C GLU A 76 -8.65 25.16 26.59
N ALA A 77 -7.61 24.33 26.70
CA ALA A 77 -6.23 24.77 26.49
C ALA A 77 -6.00 25.27 25.06
N LEU A 78 -6.58 24.59 24.06
CA LEU A 78 -6.56 25.03 22.67
C LEU A 78 -7.26 26.39 22.48
N LEU A 79 -8.46 26.58 23.05
CA LEU A 79 -9.19 27.85 22.93
C LEU A 79 -8.43 29.02 23.57
N ASN A 80 -7.82 28.78 24.73
CA ASN A 80 -7.00 29.78 25.40
C ASN A 80 -5.76 30.15 24.57
N ASP A 81 -5.11 29.16 23.92
CA ASP A 81 -3.99 29.39 23.02
C ASP A 81 -4.40 30.20 21.77
N LEU A 82 -5.51 29.82 21.13
CA LEU A 82 -6.05 30.55 19.97
C LEU A 82 -6.40 32.00 20.30
N LYS A 83 -7.04 32.25 21.45
CA LYS A 83 -7.35 33.60 21.94
C LYS A 83 -6.09 34.41 22.23
N LYS A 84 -5.09 33.78 22.85
CA LYS A 84 -3.77 34.41 23.11
C LYS A 84 -3.07 34.83 21.81
N HIS A 85 -3.24 34.06 20.74
CA HIS A 85 -2.66 34.34 19.43
C HIS A 85 -3.57 35.15 18.49
N GLY A 86 -4.71 35.66 18.99
CA GLY A 86 -5.64 36.50 18.23
C GLY A 86 -6.27 35.81 17.03
N LYS A 87 -6.36 34.48 17.08
CA LYS A 87 -7.01 33.67 16.03
C LYS A 87 -8.52 33.56 16.23
N ILE A 88 -8.97 33.80 17.46
CA ILE A 88 -10.37 33.96 17.91
C ILE A 88 -10.45 35.02 19.00
#